data_AF-A0A0D2JAF8-F1
#
_entry.id   AF-A0A0D2JAF8-F1
#
_cell.length_a   1.000
_cell.length_b   1.000
_cell.length_c   1.000
_cell.angle_alpha   90.00
_cell.angle_beta   90.00
_cell.angle_gamma   90.00
#
_symmetry.space_group_name_H-M   'P 1'
#
loop_
_entity.id
_entity.type
_entity.pdbx_description
1 polymer ?
#
loop_
_entity_poly.entity_id
_entity_poly.type
_entity_poly.pdbx_seq_one_letter_code
_entity_poly.pdbx_strand_id
1 'polypeptide(L)'
;MRACTVQSGVGNSLGTRYAARRGLLTPAPGTASARGPTLARAGGEQEAATTTTDDAPLRPQPPSPQQQQQPEKEAQQQQEQERPKQRRQADSTDAVASFLTRRFGIAGGLAWLGVLAVGSLGEQVKTRMEVAAEKEGTRDVQGQEVVLPSGVRYTDERVGGGQAPSKGLLVVLSYVGRADGAVFEDTRARGKPIVYLYGGRPFTGGLCAGVEEALATMRAGGKRRVVVPPALGFGDRGAVLRPTEHVPEKQGVIPPGATLEYDIELQRVSIPPS
;
A
#
# COMPACT_ATOMS: atom_id res chain seq x y z
N MET A 1 39.75 -35.06 41.70
CA MET A 1 40.01 -35.97 40.57
C MET A 1 39.33 -37.31 40.84
N ARG A 2 38.17 -37.57 40.25
CA ARG A 2 37.55 -38.90 40.18
C ARG A 2 36.86 -39.00 38.82
N ALA A 3 37.41 -39.83 37.95
CA ALA A 3 36.88 -40.16 36.65
C ALA A 3 35.76 -41.19 36.81
N CYS A 4 34.59 -40.94 36.24
CA CYS A 4 33.55 -41.95 36.06
C CYS A 4 33.52 -42.35 34.59
N THR A 5 33.77 -43.64 34.39
CA THR A 5 33.91 -44.32 33.11
C THR A 5 32.56 -44.54 32.45
N VAL A 6 32.54 -44.31 31.13
CA VAL A 6 31.44 -44.58 30.19
C VAL A 6 31.29 -46.10 30.02
N GLN A 7 30.06 -46.60 30.11
CA GLN A 7 29.74 -48.00 29.82
C GLN A 7 28.76 -48.07 28.65
N SER A 8 29.28 -48.59 27.53
CA SER A 8 28.58 -48.87 26.29
C SER A 8 27.78 -50.16 26.40
N GLY A 9 26.48 -50.10 26.06
CA GLY A 9 25.59 -51.25 25.95
C GLY A 9 25.25 -51.53 24.49
N VAL A 10 25.70 -52.68 24.02
CA VAL A 10 25.51 -53.23 22.67
C VAL A 10 24.18 -54.00 22.61
N GLY A 11 23.43 -53.79 21.52
CA GLY A 11 22.74 -54.83 20.75
C GLY A 11 21.46 -55.45 21.32
N ASN A 12 20.35 -55.26 20.62
CA ASN A 12 19.48 -56.41 20.33
C ASN A 12 18.81 -56.29 18.96
N SER A 13 18.85 -57.41 18.23
CA SER A 13 18.37 -57.65 16.88
C SER A 13 16.99 -58.32 16.88
N LEU A 14 16.40 -58.40 15.67
CA LEU A 14 15.24 -59.22 15.26
C LEU A 14 13.90 -58.52 15.50
N GLY A 15 13.03 -58.27 14.52
CA GLY A 15 12.86 -58.92 13.23
C GLY A 15 11.48 -59.56 13.21
N THR A 16 10.45 -58.81 12.79
CA THR A 16 9.13 -59.40 12.51
C THR A 16 8.50 -58.74 11.30
N ARG A 17 8.37 -59.57 10.26
CA ARG A 17 7.62 -59.34 9.02
C ARG A 17 6.14 -59.54 9.30
N TYR A 18 5.24 -58.73 8.74
CA TYR A 18 3.85 -59.11 8.41
C TYR A 18 3.31 -58.08 7.40
N ALA A 19 3.36 -58.39 6.11
CA ALA A 19 2.28 -59.01 5.32
C ALA A 19 1.41 -57.97 4.61
N ALA A 20 1.74 -57.76 3.34
CA ALA A 20 0.92 -57.06 2.36
C ALA A 20 -0.41 -57.81 2.15
N ARG A 21 -1.55 -57.10 2.24
CA ARG A 21 -2.85 -57.61 1.83
C ARG A 21 -3.34 -56.83 0.61
N ARG A 22 -3.19 -57.46 -0.55
CA ARG A 22 -3.85 -57.10 -1.80
C ARG A 22 -5.36 -57.36 -1.64
N GLY A 23 -6.17 -56.33 -1.82
CA GLY A 23 -7.61 -56.44 -2.06
C GLY A 23 -7.91 -55.94 -3.46
N LEU A 24 -7.98 -56.88 -4.42
CA LEU A 24 -8.61 -56.67 -5.72
C LEU A 24 -10.10 -56.96 -5.55
N LEU A 25 -10.98 -56.00 -5.85
CA LEU A 25 -12.37 -56.27 -6.19
C LEU A 25 -12.80 -55.33 -7.33
N THR A 26 -12.79 -55.93 -8.53
CA THR A 26 -13.64 -55.76 -9.73
C THR A 26 -14.49 -54.48 -9.94
N PRO A 27 -14.47 -53.92 -11.17
CA PRO A 27 -15.46 -52.93 -11.64
C PRO A 27 -16.74 -53.59 -12.18
N ALA A 28 -17.89 -52.93 -12.01
CA ALA A 28 -19.16 -53.30 -12.65
C ALA A 28 -19.38 -52.51 -13.96
N PRO A 29 -19.93 -53.13 -15.03
CA PRO A 29 -20.14 -52.48 -16.33
C PRO A 29 -21.57 -51.98 -16.57
N GLY A 30 -21.67 -50.85 -17.29
CA GLY A 30 -22.53 -50.62 -18.47
C GLY A 30 -24.04 -50.43 -18.29
N THR A 31 -24.55 -49.28 -18.77
CA THR A 31 -25.52 -49.23 -19.89
C THR A 31 -25.46 -47.87 -20.59
N ALA A 32 -25.48 -47.93 -21.92
CA ALA A 32 -25.40 -46.82 -22.87
C ALA A 32 -26.80 -46.40 -23.38
N SER A 33 -26.80 -45.41 -24.30
CA SER A 33 -27.87 -45.04 -25.26
C SER A 33 -28.85 -43.96 -24.77
N ALA A 34 -29.24 -42.91 -25.50
CA ALA A 34 -29.31 -42.64 -26.94
C ALA A 34 -29.19 -41.10 -27.19
N ARG A 35 -28.44 -40.61 -28.18
CA ARG A 35 -28.85 -40.19 -29.56
C ARG A 35 -30.13 -39.33 -29.66
N GLY A 36 -29.98 -38.13 -30.20
CA GLY A 36 -31.04 -37.37 -30.87
C GLY A 36 -30.65 -35.93 -31.20
N PRO A 37 -30.87 -35.40 -32.42
CA PRO A 37 -30.07 -34.30 -33.00
C PRO A 37 -30.83 -32.96 -33.06
N THR A 38 -30.22 -31.89 -33.62
CA THR A 38 -30.75 -31.17 -34.82
C THR A 38 -30.37 -29.67 -34.91
N LEU A 39 -29.83 -29.34 -36.09
CA LEU A 39 -29.81 -28.08 -36.86
C LEU A 39 -28.92 -26.89 -36.49
N ALA A 40 -27.89 -26.77 -37.32
CA ALA A 40 -27.29 -25.54 -37.81
C ALA A 40 -28.31 -24.62 -38.53
N ARG A 41 -28.05 -23.30 -38.51
CA ARG A 41 -28.29 -22.45 -39.68
C ARG A 41 -27.36 -21.24 -39.69
N ALA A 42 -26.68 -21.09 -40.82
CA ALA A 42 -25.82 -19.99 -41.23
C ALA A 42 -26.63 -18.86 -41.90
N GLY A 43 -25.99 -17.69 -42.00
CA GLY A 43 -26.37 -16.53 -42.80
C GLY A 43 -25.77 -15.29 -42.13
N GLY A 44 -24.83 -14.54 -42.70
CA GLY A 44 -24.61 -14.22 -44.12
C GLY A 44 -24.86 -12.72 -44.28
N GLU A 45 -23.80 -12.01 -44.67
CA GLU A 45 -23.70 -10.56 -44.88
C GLU A 45 -24.84 -9.92 -45.67
N GLN A 46 -25.09 -8.62 -45.49
CA GLN A 46 -24.94 -7.65 -46.59
C GLN A 46 -25.11 -6.18 -46.16
N GLU A 47 -24.32 -5.41 -46.90
CA GLU A 47 -24.08 -3.97 -47.01
C GLU A 47 -25.26 -3.21 -47.63
N ALA A 48 -25.42 -1.92 -47.31
CA ALA A 48 -25.70 -0.80 -48.23
C ALA A 48 -26.55 0.32 -47.61
N ALA A 49 -26.13 1.53 -47.93
CA ALA A 49 -26.64 2.84 -47.52
C ALA A 49 -28.02 3.19 -48.12
N THR A 50 -28.77 4.10 -47.46
CA THR A 50 -29.11 5.44 -48.00
C THR A 50 -30.11 6.21 -47.09
N THR A 51 -29.71 7.42 -46.71
CA THR A 51 -30.47 8.69 -46.65
C THR A 51 -31.88 8.74 -46.04
N THR A 52 -32.01 9.48 -44.93
CA THR A 52 -33.07 10.49 -44.75
C THR A 52 -32.58 11.56 -43.75
N THR A 53 -32.55 12.77 -44.27
CA THR A 53 -32.33 14.07 -43.65
C THR A 53 -33.51 14.45 -42.76
N ASP A 54 -33.28 14.97 -41.55
CA ASP A 54 -33.92 16.24 -41.15
C ASP A 54 -33.22 16.96 -39.97
N ASP A 55 -33.33 18.28 -40.05
CA ASP A 55 -32.70 19.41 -39.36
C ASP A 55 -32.71 19.47 -37.82
N ALA A 56 -31.64 20.02 -37.22
CA ALA A 56 -31.67 21.22 -36.35
C ALA A 56 -30.28 21.56 -35.73
N PRO A 57 -29.99 22.84 -35.37
CA PRO A 57 -28.71 23.49 -35.72
C PRO A 57 -27.63 23.61 -34.64
N LEU A 58 -26.43 23.87 -35.17
CA LEU A 58 -25.11 24.05 -34.58
C LEU A 58 -24.97 25.30 -33.68
N ARG A 59 -24.22 25.15 -32.58
CA ARG A 59 -23.53 26.26 -31.90
C ARG A 59 -22.08 26.35 -32.40
N PRO A 60 -21.57 27.53 -32.77
CA PRO A 60 -20.20 27.68 -33.25
C PRO A 60 -19.16 27.68 -32.12
N GLN A 61 -18.08 26.93 -32.35
CA GLN A 61 -16.82 26.97 -31.61
C GLN A 61 -15.89 28.03 -32.24
N PRO A 62 -15.16 28.85 -31.45
CA PRO A 62 -14.07 29.65 -31.99
C PRO A 62 -12.74 28.85 -32.02
N PRO A 63 -11.94 28.96 -33.10
CA PRO A 63 -10.65 28.28 -33.22
C PRO A 63 -9.50 29.06 -32.57
N SER A 64 -8.51 28.30 -32.09
CA SER A 64 -7.16 28.79 -31.76
C SER A 64 -6.33 29.00 -33.05
N PRO A 65 -5.35 29.92 -33.05
CA PRO A 65 -4.12 29.67 -33.81
C PRO A 65 -2.81 29.95 -33.03
N GLN A 66 -1.77 29.25 -33.47
CA GLN A 66 -0.44 29.07 -32.90
C GLN A 66 0.58 30.20 -33.17
N GLN A 67 1.55 30.29 -32.26
CA GLN A 67 3.01 30.51 -32.40
C GLN A 67 3.59 31.64 -33.28
N GLN A 68 4.48 32.45 -32.66
CA GLN A 68 5.80 32.84 -33.21
C GLN A 68 6.73 33.36 -32.09
N GLN A 69 8.05 33.19 -32.29
CA GLN A 69 9.15 33.23 -31.29
C GLN A 69 9.91 34.57 -31.20
N GLN A 70 10.52 34.80 -30.01
CA GLN A 70 11.73 35.61 -29.67
C GLN A 70 11.68 37.16 -29.72
N PRO A 71 12.58 37.94 -29.05
CA PRO A 71 13.77 37.62 -28.22
C PRO A 71 13.91 38.41 -26.87
N GLU A 72 14.97 38.10 -26.10
CA GLU A 72 15.51 38.89 -24.97
C GLU A 72 16.20 40.20 -25.43
N LYS A 73 16.14 41.29 -24.63
CA LYS A 73 17.28 42.15 -24.19
C LYS A 73 16.87 43.48 -23.53
N GLU A 74 17.66 43.84 -22.51
CA GLU A 74 18.18 45.19 -22.13
C GLU A 74 17.15 46.32 -21.85
N ALA A 75 17.01 46.77 -20.60
CA ALA A 75 17.81 47.82 -19.94
C ALA A 75 17.56 49.26 -20.47
N GLN A 76 17.12 50.11 -19.52
CA GLN A 76 17.38 51.56 -19.39
C GLN A 76 16.64 52.58 -20.28
N GLN A 77 16.18 53.63 -19.56
CA GLN A 77 15.99 55.04 -19.99
C GLN A 77 14.88 55.31 -21.01
N GLN A 78 14.14 56.42 -21.06
CA GLN A 78 13.97 57.68 -20.33
C GLN A 78 12.72 58.31 -20.99
N GLN A 79 11.88 59.03 -20.27
CA GLN A 79 11.22 60.22 -20.84
C GLN A 79 10.73 61.14 -19.72
N GLU A 80 11.67 62.02 -19.33
CA GLU A 80 11.50 63.46 -19.26
C GLU A 80 10.06 63.99 -19.48
N GLN A 81 9.44 64.52 -18.43
CA GLN A 81 8.65 65.74 -18.57
C GLN A 81 9.11 66.73 -17.50
N GLU A 82 9.69 67.81 -17.99
CA GLU A 82 10.27 68.91 -17.24
C GLU A 82 9.24 69.65 -16.39
N ARG A 83 9.67 70.04 -15.18
CA ARG A 83 8.99 71.03 -14.32
C ARG A 83 9.35 72.44 -14.78
N PRO A 84 8.53 73.44 -14.43
CA PRO A 84 9.04 74.67 -13.86
C PRO A 84 9.01 74.62 -12.33
N LYS A 85 10.14 74.98 -11.72
CA LYS A 85 10.34 75.16 -10.27
C LYS A 85 9.59 76.40 -9.77
N GLN A 86 8.94 76.31 -8.60
CA GLN A 86 9.24 76.98 -7.31
C GLN A 86 7.94 76.92 -6.47
N ARG A 87 7.85 76.73 -5.15
CA ARG A 87 8.70 76.78 -3.96
C ARG A 87 7.96 75.98 -2.85
N ARG A 88 8.71 75.38 -1.91
CA ARG A 88 8.48 75.11 -0.46
C ARG A 88 7.02 75.23 0.03
N GLN A 89 6.42 74.30 0.78
CA GLN A 89 6.87 73.68 2.04
C GLN A 89 5.79 72.66 2.46
N ALA A 90 6.18 71.68 3.27
CA ALA A 90 5.37 70.58 3.77
C ALA A 90 4.06 71.01 4.44
N ASP A 91 3.01 70.23 4.20
CA ASP A 91 1.97 69.85 5.16
C ASP A 91 0.98 68.96 4.41
N SER A 92 0.91 67.66 4.74
CA SER A 92 -0.18 66.70 4.46
C SER A 92 0.33 65.27 4.25
N THR A 93 1.16 64.74 5.15
CA THR A 93 1.28 63.27 5.32
C THR A 93 1.64 62.88 6.76
N ASP A 94 2.13 63.82 7.57
CA ASP A 94 2.61 63.52 8.93
C ASP A 94 1.51 63.44 10.01
N ALA A 95 0.28 63.86 9.70
CA ALA A 95 -0.80 63.89 10.70
C ALA A 95 -1.42 62.52 11.00
N VAL A 96 -1.25 61.51 10.12
CA VAL A 96 -1.84 60.17 10.32
C VAL A 96 -0.80 59.17 10.88
N ALA A 97 0.49 59.49 10.83
CA ALA A 97 1.57 58.62 11.30
C ALA A 97 1.86 58.74 12.82
N SER A 98 1.19 59.64 13.54
CA SER A 98 1.54 59.98 14.93
C SER A 98 0.75 59.23 16.02
N PHE A 99 -0.28 58.43 15.66
CA PHE A 99 -1.03 57.63 16.64
C PHE A 99 -0.83 56.11 16.54
N LEU A 100 -0.30 55.59 15.43
CA LEU A 100 0.06 54.16 15.33
C LEU A 100 1.51 53.85 15.70
N THR A 101 2.31 54.89 16.00
CA THR A 101 3.76 54.74 16.28
C THR A 101 4.11 55.05 17.74
N ARG A 102 3.17 55.57 18.54
CA ARG A 102 3.51 56.20 19.84
C ARG A 102 3.32 55.34 21.09
N ARG A 103 2.86 54.09 20.95
CA ARG A 103 2.88 53.13 22.07
C ARG A 103 3.44 51.77 21.71
N PHE A 104 3.46 51.41 20.42
CA PHE A 104 4.10 50.21 19.90
C PHE A 104 4.62 50.55 18.49
N GLY A 105 5.88 50.95 18.35
CA GLY A 105 6.45 51.35 17.05
C GLY A 105 6.42 50.22 16.01
N ILE A 106 6.99 50.43 14.81
CA ILE A 106 7.11 49.42 13.73
C ILE A 106 7.59 48.05 14.27
N ALA A 107 8.44 48.05 15.30
CA ALA A 107 8.88 46.85 16.02
C ALA A 107 7.74 46.08 16.76
N GLY A 108 6.78 46.77 17.36
CA GLY A 108 5.62 46.16 18.02
C GLY A 108 4.59 45.62 17.03
N GLY A 109 4.41 46.29 15.88
CA GLY A 109 3.58 45.79 14.78
C GLY A 109 4.16 44.51 14.15
N LEU A 110 5.48 44.45 13.94
CA LEU A 110 6.18 43.25 13.47
C LEU A 110 6.18 42.13 14.52
N ALA A 111 6.26 42.44 15.81
CA ALA A 111 6.14 41.45 16.87
C ALA A 111 4.72 40.85 16.92
N TRP A 112 3.66 41.66 16.77
CA TRP A 112 2.29 41.18 16.68
C TRP A 112 2.08 40.35 15.40
N LEU A 113 2.58 40.81 14.24
CA LEU A 113 2.55 40.02 13.00
C LEU A 113 3.30 38.69 13.13
N GLY A 114 4.43 38.67 13.85
CA GLY A 114 5.14 37.44 14.21
C GLY A 114 4.29 36.49 15.07
N VAL A 115 3.58 37.02 16.08
CA VAL A 115 2.68 36.23 16.93
C VAL A 115 1.48 35.67 16.14
N LEU A 116 0.89 36.45 15.21
CA LEU A 116 -0.20 35.98 14.36
C LEU A 116 0.25 34.98 13.28
N ALA A 117 1.47 35.12 12.76
CA ALA A 117 2.04 34.16 11.81
C ALA A 117 2.43 32.83 12.47
N VAL A 118 2.78 32.85 13.77
CA VAL A 118 3.14 31.64 14.54
C VAL A 118 1.90 30.91 15.07
N GLY A 119 0.83 31.62 15.41
CA GLY A 119 -0.38 31.05 16.02
C GLY A 119 -1.17 30.07 15.13
N SER A 120 -1.08 30.17 13.80
CA SER A 120 -1.78 29.26 12.87
C SER A 120 -0.95 28.04 12.42
N LEU A 121 0.30 27.93 12.88
CA LEU A 121 1.24 26.90 12.45
C LEU A 121 1.54 25.86 13.53
N GLY A 122 0.90 25.95 14.71
CA GLY A 122 1.15 25.02 15.82
C GLY A 122 0.72 23.58 15.53
N GLU A 123 -0.46 23.40 14.94
CA GLU A 123 -1.02 22.06 14.69
C GLU A 123 -0.42 21.38 13.45
N GLN A 124 0.00 22.15 12.43
CA GLN A 124 0.60 21.55 11.23
C GLN A 124 2.06 21.14 11.42
N VAL A 125 2.80 21.80 12.32
CA VAL A 125 4.21 21.46 12.58
C VAL A 125 4.33 20.13 13.31
N LYS A 126 3.41 19.83 14.24
CA LYS A 126 3.44 18.57 15.00
C LYS A 126 3.37 17.34 14.09
N THR A 127 2.43 17.33 13.15
CA THR A 127 2.27 16.24 12.19
C THR A 127 3.50 16.09 11.28
N ARG A 128 4.12 17.21 10.87
CA ARG A 128 5.31 17.17 10.02
C ARG A 128 6.54 16.67 10.77
N MET A 129 6.70 17.01 12.05
CA MET A 129 7.80 16.50 12.87
C MET A 129 7.63 15.01 13.19
N GLU A 130 6.41 14.55 13.45
CA GLU A 130 6.14 13.12 13.63
C GLU A 130 6.46 12.33 12.35
N VAL A 131 5.95 12.75 11.20
CA VAL A 131 6.24 12.09 9.90
C VAL A 131 7.73 12.17 9.55
N ALA A 132 8.42 13.25 9.91
CA ALA A 132 9.88 13.34 9.73
C ALA A 132 10.62 12.36 10.65
N ALA A 133 10.23 12.26 11.92
CA ALA A 133 10.80 11.30 12.86
C ALA A 133 10.55 9.84 12.42
N GLU A 134 9.38 9.53 11.84
CA GLU A 134 9.10 8.21 11.28
C GLU A 134 10.04 7.88 10.11
N LYS A 135 10.33 8.87 9.26
CA LYS A 135 11.28 8.72 8.14
C LYS A 135 12.72 8.57 8.62
N GLU A 136 13.14 9.34 9.63
CA GLU A 136 14.48 9.25 10.23
C GLU A 136 14.70 7.94 11.01
N GLY A 137 13.63 7.40 11.60
CA GLY A 137 13.64 6.11 12.28
C GLY A 137 13.62 4.90 11.34
N THR A 138 13.34 5.11 10.05
CA THR A 138 13.27 4.02 9.07
C THR A 138 14.66 3.72 8.51
N ARG A 139 15.10 2.47 8.62
CA ARG A 139 16.43 2.03 8.18
C ARG A 139 16.34 0.71 7.44
N ASP A 140 16.96 0.65 6.27
CA ASP A 140 17.16 -0.60 5.53
C ASP A 140 18.19 -1.46 6.27
N VAL A 141 17.89 -2.75 6.43
CA VAL A 141 18.73 -3.71 7.14
C VAL A 141 18.75 -5.03 6.39
N GLN A 142 19.86 -5.77 6.49
CA GLN A 142 19.86 -7.20 6.16
C GLN A 142 19.81 -7.95 7.48
N GLY A 143 18.59 -8.06 8.03
CA GLY A 143 18.36 -8.69 9.32
C GLY A 143 18.77 -10.17 9.33
N GLN A 144 19.06 -10.67 10.52
CA GLN A 144 19.16 -12.12 10.74
C GLN A 144 17.76 -12.72 10.84
N GLU A 145 17.60 -13.98 10.42
CA GLU A 145 16.35 -14.71 10.62
C GLU A 145 16.05 -14.88 12.11
N VAL A 146 14.85 -14.47 12.53
CA VAL A 146 14.33 -14.63 13.89
C VAL A 146 13.22 -15.67 13.86
N VAL A 147 13.27 -16.62 14.79
CA VAL A 147 12.28 -17.70 14.93
C VAL A 147 11.41 -17.42 16.17
N LEU A 148 10.10 -17.29 15.96
CA LEU A 148 9.15 -17.16 17.06
C LEU A 148 8.86 -18.53 17.70
N PRO A 149 8.42 -18.55 18.98
CA PRO A 149 7.98 -19.79 19.63
C PRO A 149 6.84 -20.52 18.89
N SER A 150 6.05 -19.79 18.12
CA SER A 150 4.96 -20.31 17.29
C SER A 150 5.43 -21.02 16.01
N GLY A 151 6.74 -20.96 15.70
CA GLY A 151 7.34 -21.52 14.49
C GLY A 151 7.33 -20.57 13.29
N VAL A 152 6.71 -19.39 13.41
CA VAL A 152 6.84 -18.31 12.42
C VAL A 152 8.30 -17.86 12.39
N ARG A 153 8.84 -17.65 11.19
CA ARG A 153 10.17 -17.07 11.01
C ARG A 153 10.06 -15.78 10.25
N TYR A 154 10.91 -14.81 10.55
CA TYR A 154 10.99 -13.61 9.75
C TYR A 154 12.40 -13.08 9.62
N THR A 155 12.60 -12.28 8.56
CA THR A 155 13.85 -11.55 8.31
C THR A 155 13.49 -10.11 7.96
N ASP A 156 14.02 -9.15 8.73
CA ASP A 156 13.83 -7.74 8.45
C ASP A 156 14.67 -7.31 7.25
N GLU A 157 14.01 -6.67 6.28
CA GLU A 157 14.67 -5.97 5.16
C GLU A 157 14.73 -4.46 5.43
N ARG A 158 13.77 -3.94 6.20
CA ARG A 158 13.69 -2.55 6.61
C ARG A 158 12.96 -2.46 7.94
N VAL A 159 13.58 -1.84 8.93
CA VAL A 159 12.94 -1.51 10.20
C VAL A 159 12.26 -0.15 10.05
N GLY A 160 10.95 -0.10 10.28
CA GLY A 160 10.17 1.13 10.22
C GLY A 160 10.34 2.00 11.48
N GLY A 161 10.25 3.31 11.32
CA GLY A 161 10.27 4.28 12.43
C GLY A 161 8.89 4.61 13.01
N GLY A 162 7.80 4.19 12.36
CA GLY A 162 6.46 4.63 12.71
C GLY A 162 5.77 3.87 13.83
N GLN A 163 4.46 4.09 13.93
CA GLN A 163 3.59 3.43 14.90
C GLN A 163 3.58 1.90 14.70
N ALA A 164 3.61 1.16 15.81
CA ALA A 164 3.45 -0.29 15.81
C ALA A 164 1.96 -0.67 15.74
N PRO A 165 1.59 -1.77 15.06
CA PRO A 165 0.21 -2.26 15.05
C PRO A 165 -0.29 -2.58 16.46
N SER A 166 -1.51 -2.15 16.78
CA SER A 166 -2.19 -2.52 18.01
C SER A 166 -3.66 -2.86 17.72
N LYS A 167 -4.26 -3.69 18.57
CA LYS A 167 -5.63 -4.19 18.37
C LYS A 167 -6.61 -3.04 18.16
N GLY A 168 -7.43 -3.12 17.10
CA GLY A 168 -8.42 -2.11 16.74
C GLY A 168 -7.90 -0.97 15.88
N LEU A 169 -6.59 -0.88 15.60
CA LEU A 169 -6.06 0.07 14.63
C LEU A 169 -6.21 -0.48 13.20
N LEU A 170 -6.36 0.45 12.25
CA LEU A 170 -6.24 0.13 10.83
C LEU A 170 -4.78 -0.06 10.46
N VAL A 171 -4.51 -1.16 9.77
CA VAL A 171 -3.23 -1.48 9.19
C VAL A 171 -3.36 -1.44 7.67
N VAL A 172 -2.51 -0.64 7.03
CA VAL A 172 -2.36 -0.57 5.58
C VAL A 172 -1.04 -1.23 5.23
N LEU A 173 -1.10 -2.30 4.43
CA LEU A 173 0.09 -3.03 4.02
C LEU A 173 0.02 -3.47 2.57
N SER A 174 1.19 -3.65 1.96
CA SER A 174 1.35 -4.37 0.71
C SER A 174 2.17 -5.63 0.97
N TYR A 175 1.85 -6.70 0.26
CA TYR A 175 2.56 -7.95 0.33
C TYR A 175 2.51 -8.76 -0.97
N VAL A 176 3.47 -9.68 -1.09
CA VAL A 176 3.47 -10.79 -2.05
C VAL A 176 3.45 -12.08 -1.26
N GLY A 177 2.42 -12.90 -1.48
CA GLY A 177 2.21 -14.18 -0.82
C GLY A 177 2.51 -15.35 -1.75
N ARG A 178 3.30 -16.30 -1.27
CA ARG A 178 3.65 -17.54 -1.97
C ARG A 178 3.30 -18.75 -1.13
N ALA A 179 2.81 -19.79 -1.76
CA ALA A 179 2.57 -21.10 -1.16
C ALA A 179 3.46 -22.11 -1.87
N ASP A 180 4.38 -22.72 -1.14
CA ASP A 180 5.39 -23.66 -1.68
C ASP A 180 6.12 -23.12 -2.93
N GLY A 181 6.45 -21.82 -2.92
CA GLY A 181 7.13 -21.11 -4.01
C GLY A 181 6.21 -20.52 -5.09
N ALA A 182 4.95 -20.93 -5.18
CA ALA A 182 3.99 -20.38 -6.15
C ALA A 182 3.29 -19.13 -5.59
N VAL A 183 3.30 -18.02 -6.35
CA VAL A 183 2.58 -16.79 -5.96
C VAL A 183 1.08 -17.03 -6.04
N PHE A 184 0.37 -16.81 -4.93
CA PHE A 184 -1.11 -16.87 -4.89
C PHE A 184 -1.75 -15.48 -4.77
N GLU A 185 -1.00 -14.47 -4.33
CA GLU A 185 -1.46 -13.10 -4.18
C GLU A 185 -0.28 -12.14 -4.32
N ASP A 186 -0.43 -11.12 -5.16
CA ASP A 186 0.50 -9.99 -5.23
C ASP A 186 -0.27 -8.68 -5.21
N THR A 187 -0.26 -8.01 -4.05
CA THR A 187 -0.93 -6.71 -3.89
C THR A 187 -0.08 -5.56 -4.43
N ARG A 188 1.24 -5.73 -4.55
CA ARG A 188 2.18 -4.72 -5.04
C ARG A 188 2.05 -4.57 -6.54
N ALA A 189 2.05 -5.69 -7.27
CA ALA A 189 1.86 -5.71 -8.72
C ALA A 189 0.53 -5.09 -9.15
N ARG A 190 -0.52 -5.24 -8.32
CA ARG A 190 -1.84 -4.64 -8.58
C ARG A 190 -1.95 -3.18 -8.15
N GLY A 191 -0.98 -2.64 -7.43
CA GLY A 191 -1.03 -1.27 -6.89
C GLY A 191 -2.15 -1.02 -5.86
N LYS A 192 -2.75 -2.08 -5.32
CA LYS A 192 -3.87 -1.99 -4.35
C LYS A 192 -3.44 -2.60 -3.01
N PRO A 193 -3.03 -1.79 -2.02
CA PRO A 193 -2.70 -2.29 -0.70
C PRO A 193 -3.95 -2.86 -0.01
N ILE A 194 -3.72 -3.75 0.96
CA ILE A 194 -4.78 -4.29 1.80
C ILE A 194 -4.90 -3.44 3.04
N VAL A 195 -6.15 -3.14 3.41
CA VAL A 195 -6.51 -2.44 4.63
C VAL A 195 -7.35 -3.37 5.48
N TYR A 196 -6.97 -3.57 6.74
CA TYR A 196 -7.76 -4.34 7.68
C TYR A 196 -7.56 -3.85 9.12
N LEU A 197 -8.48 -4.22 10.01
CA LEU A 197 -8.35 -3.95 11.44
C LEU A 197 -7.43 -4.98 12.08
N TYR A 198 -6.36 -4.53 12.73
CA TYR A 198 -5.44 -5.41 13.44
C TYR A 198 -6.14 -6.07 14.63
N GLY A 199 -5.99 -7.40 14.76
CA GLY A 199 -6.73 -8.23 15.70
C GLY A 199 -8.18 -8.52 15.27
N GLY A 200 -8.61 -8.05 14.10
CA GLY A 200 -9.91 -8.33 13.52
C GLY A 200 -9.95 -9.69 12.81
N ARG A 201 -11.04 -10.43 13.00
CA ARG A 201 -11.28 -11.72 12.34
C ARG A 201 -12.66 -11.71 11.64
N PRO A 202 -12.85 -12.45 10.54
CA PRO A 202 -11.87 -13.31 9.85
C PRO A 202 -10.80 -12.50 9.09
N PHE A 203 -9.64 -13.13 8.83
CA PHE A 203 -8.61 -12.52 8.00
C PHE A 203 -9.09 -12.36 6.57
N THR A 204 -8.77 -11.23 5.96
CA THR A 204 -9.11 -10.93 4.57
C THR A 204 -7.86 -10.92 3.71
N GLY A 205 -8.05 -10.89 2.40
CA GLY A 205 -6.95 -10.60 1.50
C GLY A 205 -5.98 -11.75 1.26
N GLY A 206 -6.07 -12.90 1.95
CA GLY A 206 -5.02 -13.94 1.91
C GLY A 206 -4.02 -13.85 3.08
N LEU A 207 -4.33 -13.01 4.07
CA LEU A 207 -3.61 -12.93 5.33
C LEU A 207 -4.01 -14.11 6.25
N CYS A 208 -3.12 -14.44 7.18
CA CYS A 208 -3.28 -15.54 8.13
C CYS A 208 -2.75 -15.16 9.52
N ALA A 209 -2.97 -16.01 10.52
CA ALA A 209 -2.59 -15.73 11.90
C ALA A 209 -1.08 -15.53 12.07
N GLY A 210 -0.26 -16.33 11.37
CA GLY A 210 1.20 -16.19 11.44
C GLY A 210 1.73 -14.86 10.91
N VAL A 211 1.04 -14.27 9.92
CA VAL A 211 1.36 -12.91 9.44
C VAL A 211 1.05 -11.86 10.52
N GLU A 212 -0.07 -12.01 11.23
CA GLU A 212 -0.45 -11.09 12.31
C GLU A 212 0.56 -11.11 13.47
N GLU A 213 1.10 -12.28 13.82
CA GLU A 213 2.18 -12.43 14.80
C GLU A 213 3.48 -11.75 14.33
N ALA A 214 3.84 -11.91 13.05
CA ALA A 214 5.01 -11.26 12.50
C ALA A 214 4.87 -9.73 12.44
N LEU A 215 3.66 -9.22 12.23
CA LEU A 215 3.34 -7.80 12.25
C LEU A 215 3.39 -7.19 13.66
N ALA A 216 3.16 -7.98 14.71
CA ALA A 216 3.13 -7.51 16.10
C ALA A 216 4.45 -6.86 16.55
N THR A 217 5.57 -7.30 15.97
CA THR A 217 6.92 -6.78 16.27
C THR A 217 7.42 -5.77 15.23
N MET A 218 6.57 -5.43 14.26
CA MET A 218 6.91 -4.54 13.14
C MET A 218 6.43 -3.12 13.42
N ARG A 219 6.99 -2.15 12.70
CA ARG A 219 6.61 -0.73 12.74
C ARG A 219 6.26 -0.22 11.36
N ALA A 220 5.37 0.77 11.29
CA ALA A 220 5.04 1.43 10.03
C ALA A 220 6.30 1.97 9.34
N GLY A 221 6.34 1.82 8.01
CA GLY A 221 7.51 2.03 7.16
C GLY A 221 8.43 0.80 7.02
N GLY A 222 8.18 -0.28 7.76
CA GLY A 222 9.02 -1.48 7.71
C GLY A 222 8.76 -2.36 6.49
N LYS A 223 9.74 -3.22 6.17
CA LYS A 223 9.65 -4.29 5.18
C LYS A 223 10.30 -5.56 5.72
N ARG A 224 9.66 -6.71 5.53
CA ARG A 224 10.06 -7.97 6.15
C ARG A 224 9.63 -9.15 5.30
N ARG A 225 10.47 -10.18 5.23
CA ARG A 225 10.07 -11.50 4.74
C ARG A 225 9.63 -12.36 5.91
N VAL A 226 8.50 -13.05 5.77
CA VAL A 226 7.91 -13.91 6.80
C VAL A 226 7.66 -15.29 6.23
N VAL A 227 8.08 -16.34 6.94
CA VAL A 227 7.76 -17.73 6.64
C VAL A 227 6.80 -18.24 7.70
N VAL A 228 5.61 -18.66 7.28
CA VAL A 228 4.52 -19.08 8.16
C VAL A 228 4.30 -20.59 8.01
N PRO A 229 4.39 -21.36 9.10
CA PRO A 229 4.09 -22.79 9.07
C PRO A 229 2.60 -23.05 8.78
N PRO A 230 2.24 -24.22 8.22
CA PRO A 230 0.87 -24.51 7.79
C PRO A 230 -0.17 -24.37 8.92
N ALA A 231 0.22 -24.68 10.16
CA ALA A 231 -0.63 -24.59 11.35
C ALA A 231 -1.15 -23.17 11.64
N LEU A 232 -0.40 -22.14 11.25
CA LEU A 232 -0.77 -20.72 11.42
C LEU A 232 -1.19 -20.05 10.11
N GLY A 233 -1.16 -20.82 9.01
CA GLY A 233 -1.59 -20.44 7.67
C GLY A 233 -3.03 -20.89 7.41
N PHE A 234 -3.21 -21.68 6.35
CA PHE A 234 -4.51 -22.22 5.92
C PHE A 234 -4.72 -23.70 6.31
N GLY A 235 -3.76 -24.32 7.00
CA GLY A 235 -3.82 -25.69 7.50
C GLY A 235 -4.04 -26.75 6.41
N ASP A 236 -4.53 -27.91 6.82
CA ASP A 236 -4.72 -29.08 5.95
C ASP A 236 -5.89 -28.94 4.97
N ARG A 237 -6.67 -27.86 5.07
CA ARG A 237 -7.76 -27.59 4.12
C ARG A 237 -7.30 -26.74 2.94
N GLY A 238 -6.18 -26.03 3.08
CA GLY A 238 -5.77 -25.02 2.12
C GLY A 238 -6.82 -23.91 1.98
N ALA A 239 -6.72 -23.13 0.91
CA ALA A 239 -7.71 -22.11 0.59
C ALA A 239 -7.77 -21.80 -0.90
N VAL A 240 -8.94 -21.40 -1.36
CA VAL A 240 -9.12 -20.82 -2.70
C VAL A 240 -9.50 -19.37 -2.52
N LEU A 241 -8.60 -18.46 -2.90
CA LEU A 241 -8.86 -17.03 -2.93
C LEU A 241 -9.69 -16.72 -4.17
N ARG A 242 -10.93 -16.30 -3.93
CA ARG A 242 -11.86 -15.95 -5.00
C ARG A 242 -11.71 -14.47 -5.40
N PRO A 243 -12.06 -14.15 -6.65
CA PRO A 243 -12.28 -12.79 -7.07
C PRO A 243 -13.29 -12.10 -6.15
N THR A 244 -13.05 -10.83 -5.87
CA THR A 244 -14.02 -9.96 -5.19
C THR A 244 -14.49 -8.91 -6.18
N GLU A 245 -15.65 -8.30 -5.95
CA GLU A 245 -16.15 -7.21 -6.79
C GLU A 245 -15.09 -6.11 -7.02
N HIS A 246 -14.36 -5.76 -5.97
CA HIS A 246 -13.32 -4.73 -6.00
C HIS A 246 -11.99 -5.22 -6.62
N VAL A 247 -11.81 -6.54 -6.76
CA VAL A 247 -10.59 -7.19 -7.28
C VAL A 247 -10.97 -8.44 -8.10
N PRO A 248 -11.36 -8.26 -9.38
CA PRO A 248 -11.85 -9.36 -10.23
C PRO A 248 -10.74 -10.32 -10.68
N GLU A 249 -9.48 -9.87 -10.70
CA GLU A 249 -8.31 -10.66 -11.15
C GLU A 249 -7.75 -11.58 -10.05
N LYS A 250 -8.30 -11.52 -8.85
CA LYS A 250 -7.78 -12.28 -7.70
C LYS A 250 -8.13 -13.75 -7.82
N GLN A 251 -7.17 -14.56 -8.24
CA GLN A 251 -7.30 -16.01 -8.29
C GLN A 251 -6.02 -16.64 -7.72
N GLY A 252 -6.12 -17.29 -6.56
CA GLY A 252 -5.00 -17.94 -5.91
C GLY A 252 -5.44 -19.23 -5.23
N VAL A 253 -4.71 -20.32 -5.46
CA VAL A 253 -4.93 -21.59 -4.77
C VAL A 253 -3.78 -21.81 -3.80
N ILE A 254 -4.14 -22.08 -2.55
CA ILE A 254 -3.21 -22.42 -1.49
C ILE A 254 -3.42 -23.90 -1.19
N PRO A 255 -2.45 -24.78 -1.50
CA PRO A 255 -2.57 -26.20 -1.24
C PRO A 255 -2.77 -26.51 0.26
N PRO A 256 -3.43 -27.63 0.58
CA PRO A 256 -3.40 -28.25 1.91
C PRO A 256 -1.99 -28.38 2.46
N GLY A 257 -1.76 -27.94 3.70
CA GLY A 257 -0.48 -28.14 4.39
C GLY A 257 0.68 -27.32 3.82
N ALA A 258 0.42 -26.36 2.92
CA ALA A 258 1.46 -25.53 2.31
C ALA A 258 2.15 -24.62 3.33
N THR A 259 3.46 -24.47 3.21
CA THR A 259 4.21 -23.44 3.93
C THR A 259 4.10 -22.14 3.15
N LEU A 260 3.82 -21.04 3.87
CA LEU A 260 3.58 -19.75 3.24
C LEU A 260 4.77 -18.84 3.42
N GLU A 261 5.12 -18.12 2.36
CA GLU A 261 6.13 -17.08 2.37
C GLU A 261 5.49 -15.75 2.00
N TYR A 262 5.74 -14.72 2.80
CA TYR A 262 5.21 -13.38 2.60
C TYR A 262 6.34 -12.37 2.56
N ASP A 263 6.43 -11.59 1.49
CA ASP A 263 7.22 -10.36 1.49
C ASP A 263 6.27 -9.21 1.86
N ILE A 264 6.35 -8.69 3.07
CA ILE A 264 5.42 -7.70 3.64
C ILE A 264 6.07 -6.33 3.70
N GLU A 265 5.30 -5.29 3.41
CA GLU A 265 5.65 -3.90 3.66
C GLU A 265 4.48 -3.23 4.40
N LEU A 266 4.76 -2.80 5.63
CA LEU A 266 3.78 -2.15 6.49
C LEU A 266 3.82 -0.65 6.19
N GLN A 267 2.84 -0.15 5.44
CA GLN A 267 2.85 1.23 4.95
C GLN A 267 2.40 2.21 6.02
N ARG A 268 1.32 1.90 6.73
CA ARG A 268 0.71 2.81 7.70
C ARG A 268 -0.07 2.06 8.77
N VAL A 269 -0.06 2.62 9.98
CA VAL A 269 -0.96 2.26 11.08
C VAL A 269 -1.72 3.52 11.48
N SER A 270 -3.04 3.44 11.65
CA SER A 270 -3.86 4.60 12.04
C SER A 270 -5.13 4.21 12.77
N ILE A 271 -5.74 5.17 13.47
CA ILE A 271 -7.04 5.00 14.11
C ILE A 271 -8.13 4.89 13.03
N PRO A 272 -9.08 3.95 13.13
CA PRO A 272 -10.22 3.87 12.21
C PRO A 272 -11.08 5.14 12.26
N PRO A 273 -11.70 5.54 11.14
CA PRO A 273 -12.72 6.58 11.17
C PRO A 273 -13.92 6.11 12.01
N SER A 274 -14.39 6.97 12.91
CA SER A 274 -15.55 6.77 13.79
C SER A 274 -16.87 7.03 13.08
#